data_AF-A0A2N4YWX6-F1
#
_entry.id   AF-A0A2N4YWX6-F1
#
_cell.length_a   1.000
_cell.length_b   1.000
_cell.length_c   1.000
_cell.angle_alpha   90.00
_cell.angle_beta   90.00
_cell.angle_gamma   90.00
#
_symmetry.space_group_name_H-M   'P 1'
#
loop_
_entity.id
_entity.type
_entity.pdbx_description
1 polymer ?
#
loop_
_entity_poly.entity_id
_entity_poly.type
_entity_poly.pdbx_seq_one_letter_code
_entity_poly.pdbx_strand_id
1 'polypeptide(L)'
;DNSVTDVEHFIVSVLDQLRDKKAIVFYAADHGESINEREHLHGTPRKMAPPEQFRVPMMVWMSDKYLENPDHAAAFAHLQQQAAMKVPRRHVELYDTIMGCLGYTSPDGGINENNNWCRWKK
;
A
#
# COMPACT_ATOMS: atom_id res chain seq x y z
N ASP A 1 -0.82 -21.19 -3.10
CA ASP A 1 -2.15 -20.69 -2.72
C ASP A 1 -2.41 -20.70 -1.22
N ASN A 2 -2.15 -21.79 -0.49
CA ASN A 2 -2.34 -21.83 0.98
C ASN A 2 -1.64 -20.67 1.73
N SER A 3 -0.41 -20.30 1.33
CA SER A 3 0.30 -19.17 1.92
C SER A 3 -0.40 -17.82 1.73
N VAL A 4 -1.15 -17.64 0.62
CA VAL A 4 -1.95 -16.43 0.39
C VAL A 4 -3.14 -16.39 1.34
N THR A 5 -3.80 -17.52 1.57
CA THR A 5 -4.87 -17.65 2.56
C THR A 5 -4.35 -17.39 3.99
N ASP A 6 -3.16 -17.86 4.32
CA ASP A 6 -2.54 -17.56 5.63
C ASP A 6 -2.21 -16.06 5.78
N VAL A 7 -1.74 -15.41 4.72
CA VAL A 7 -1.55 -13.95 4.70
C VAL A 7 -2.87 -13.21 4.88
N GLU A 8 -3.95 -13.67 4.25
CA GLU A 8 -5.29 -13.11 4.45
C GLU A 8 -5.72 -13.21 5.92
N HIS A 9 -5.61 -14.38 6.53
CA HIS A 9 -5.92 -14.59 7.95
C HIS A 9 -5.08 -13.68 8.85
N PHE A 10 -3.78 -13.56 8.58
CA PHE A 10 -2.89 -12.65 9.30
C PHE A 10 -3.37 -11.20 9.20
N ILE A 11 -3.65 -10.71 7.98
CA ILE A 11 -4.09 -9.33 7.76
C ILE A 11 -5.41 -9.08 8.49
N VAL A 12 -6.40 -9.96 8.37
CA VAL A 12 -7.68 -9.83 9.08
C VAL A 12 -7.45 -9.79 10.59
N SER A 13 -6.58 -10.63 11.14
CA SER A 13 -6.26 -10.63 12.58
C SER A 13 -5.65 -9.30 13.05
N VAL A 14 -4.85 -8.64 12.21
CA VAL A 14 -4.28 -7.32 12.49
C VAL A 14 -5.37 -6.25 12.45
N LEU A 15 -6.24 -6.28 11.44
CA LEU A 15 -7.34 -5.33 11.31
C LEU A 15 -8.31 -5.43 12.50
N ASP A 16 -8.62 -6.64 12.96
CA ASP A 16 -9.51 -6.83 14.11
C ASP A 16 -8.94 -6.28 15.42
N GLN A 17 -7.62 -6.35 15.61
CA GLN A 17 -6.95 -5.72 16.75
C GLN A 17 -6.98 -4.18 16.71
N LEU A 18 -7.13 -3.59 15.52
CA LEU A 18 -7.02 -2.15 15.29
C LEU A 18 -8.37 -1.47 15.00
N ARG A 19 -9.45 -2.24 14.83
CA ARG A 19 -10.77 -1.75 14.41
C ARG A 19 -11.33 -0.65 15.31
N ASP A 20 -11.06 -0.73 16.61
CA ASP A 20 -11.49 0.25 17.62
C ASP A 20 -10.44 1.32 17.94
N LYS A 21 -9.34 1.39 17.19
CA LYS A 21 -8.24 2.37 17.37
C LYS A 21 -8.26 3.40 16.25
N LYS A 22 -7.57 4.53 16.42
CA LYS A 22 -7.26 5.45 15.31
C LYS A 22 -6.05 4.91 14.56
N ALA A 23 -6.27 4.16 13.49
CA ALA A 23 -5.23 3.40 12.82
C ALA A 23 -5.33 3.46 11.29
N ILE A 24 -4.17 3.40 10.64
CA ILE A 24 -4.00 3.09 9.22
C ILE A 24 -3.13 1.84 9.15
N VAL A 25 -3.47 0.92 8.25
CA VAL A 25 -2.67 -0.27 7.95
C VAL A 25 -2.30 -0.24 6.48
N PHE A 26 -1.00 -0.32 6.22
CA PHE A 26 -0.44 -0.56 4.89
C PHE A 26 0.09 -1.98 4.84
N TYR A 27 -0.29 -2.72 3.81
CA TYR A 27 0.33 -3.98 3.45
C TYR A 27 0.93 -3.85 2.05
N ALA A 28 2.18 -4.25 1.90
CA ALA A 28 2.86 -4.37 0.62
C ALA A 28 3.78 -5.59 0.68
N ALA A 29 3.65 -6.52 -0.27
CA ALA A 29 4.65 -7.57 -0.41
C ALA A 29 5.94 -6.94 -0.95
N ASP A 30 7.10 -7.40 -0.49
CA ASP A 30 8.41 -6.88 -0.86
C ASP A 30 8.79 -7.18 -2.31
N HIS A 31 8.45 -8.37 -2.79
CA HIS A 31 8.53 -8.81 -4.17
C HIS A 31 7.49 -9.89 -4.47
N GLY A 32 7.37 -10.27 -5.74
CA GLY A 32 6.53 -11.40 -6.15
C GLY A 32 7.34 -12.69 -6.32
N GLU A 33 6.74 -13.69 -6.93
CA GLU A 33 7.29 -15.05 -7.01
C GLU A 33 7.07 -15.64 -8.40
N SER A 34 8.07 -16.31 -8.96
CA SER A 34 7.92 -17.12 -10.17
C SER A 34 7.45 -18.52 -9.79
N ILE A 35 6.26 -18.89 -10.25
CA ILE A 35 5.67 -20.20 -10.02
C ILE A 35 5.22 -20.74 -11.38
N ASN A 36 6.19 -20.99 -12.25
CA ASN A 36 5.94 -21.53 -13.59
C ASN A 36 6.93 -22.67 -13.91
N GLU A 37 6.79 -23.31 -15.07
CA GLU A 37 7.60 -24.50 -15.43
C GLU A 37 9.07 -24.17 -15.77
N ARG A 38 9.41 -22.90 -16.01
CA ARG A 38 10.73 -22.46 -16.50
C ARG A 38 11.49 -21.65 -15.46
N GLU A 39 10.77 -20.92 -14.63
CA GLU A 39 11.27 -20.01 -13.63
C GLU A 39 10.62 -20.35 -12.29
N HIS A 40 11.46 -20.44 -11.28
CA HIS A 40 11.06 -20.75 -9.92
C HIS A 40 11.63 -19.70 -8.98
N LEU A 41 10.90 -19.46 -7.90
CA LEU A 41 11.30 -18.54 -6.84
C LEU A 41 11.41 -17.09 -7.33
N HIS A 42 12.19 -16.31 -6.59
CA HIS A 42 12.52 -14.93 -6.85
C HIS A 42 14.03 -14.72 -6.81
N GLY A 43 14.47 -13.50 -7.10
CA GLY A 43 15.89 -13.12 -7.08
C GLY A 43 16.57 -13.19 -8.45
N THR A 44 15.79 -13.29 -9.53
CA THR A 44 16.33 -13.15 -10.87
C THR A 44 16.91 -11.74 -11.03
N PRO A 45 18.08 -11.57 -11.67
CA PRO A 45 18.66 -10.25 -11.89
C PRO A 45 17.65 -9.29 -12.53
N ARG A 46 17.53 -8.07 -11.97
CA ARG A 46 16.42 -7.14 -12.27
C ARG A 46 16.14 -6.90 -13.76
N LYS A 47 17.18 -6.90 -14.61
CA LYS A 47 17.05 -6.68 -16.07
C LYS A 47 16.48 -7.88 -16.83
N MET A 48 16.43 -9.05 -16.19
CA MET A 48 15.99 -10.33 -16.76
C MET A 48 14.77 -10.88 -16.03
N ALA A 49 14.48 -10.39 -14.82
CA ALA A 49 13.40 -10.88 -14.00
C ALA A 49 12.04 -10.69 -14.68
N PRO A 50 11.18 -11.72 -14.63
CA PRO A 50 9.88 -11.66 -15.26
C PRO A 50 8.91 -10.78 -14.42
N PRO A 51 7.82 -10.27 -15.01
CA PRO A 51 6.93 -9.32 -14.34
C PRO A 51 6.34 -9.80 -13.02
N GLU A 52 6.12 -11.10 -12.85
CA GLU A 52 5.60 -11.73 -11.63
C GLU A 52 6.50 -11.53 -10.41
N GLN A 53 7.81 -11.34 -10.57
CA GLN A 53 8.69 -11.01 -9.45
C GLN A 53 8.55 -9.54 -8.98
N PHE A 54 7.84 -8.70 -9.74
CA PHE A 54 7.67 -7.27 -9.44
C PHE A 54 6.22 -6.85 -9.19
N ARG A 55 5.25 -7.60 -9.69
CA ARG A 55 3.82 -7.29 -9.54
C ARG A 55 3.32 -7.81 -8.20
N VAL A 56 3.33 -6.93 -7.20
CA VAL A 56 2.96 -7.25 -5.82
C VAL A 56 1.64 -6.62 -5.41
N PRO A 57 0.88 -7.25 -4.49
CA PRO A 57 -0.26 -6.61 -3.85
C PRO A 57 0.19 -5.45 -2.96
N MET A 58 -0.55 -4.35 -3.03
CA MET A 58 -0.51 -3.28 -2.04
C MET A 58 -1.94 -2.98 -1.58
N MET A 59 -2.13 -2.86 -0.28
CA MET A 59 -3.44 -2.60 0.33
C MET A 59 -3.32 -1.52 1.39
N VAL A 60 -4.36 -0.71 1.49
CA VAL A 60 -4.49 0.31 2.52
C VAL A 60 -5.85 0.17 3.18
N TRP A 61 -5.85 0.11 4.51
CA TRP A 61 -7.05 0.11 5.32
C TRP A 61 -6.95 1.23 6.35
N MET A 62 -8.08 1.89 6.62
CA MET A 62 -8.20 2.94 7.62
C MET A 62 -9.39 2.63 8.51
N SER A 63 -9.22 2.74 9.83
CA SER A 63 -10.30 2.46 10.77
C SER A 63 -11.36 3.55 10.76
N ASP A 64 -12.60 3.22 11.13
CA ASP A 64 -13.69 4.20 11.23
C ASP A 64 -13.32 5.36 12.15
N LYS A 65 -12.66 5.08 13.29
CA LYS A 65 -12.17 6.12 14.21
C LYS A 65 -11.08 7.01 13.62
N TYR A 66 -10.27 6.48 12.71
CA TYR A 66 -9.28 7.29 11.98
C TYR A 66 -9.98 8.23 10.98
N LEU A 67 -11.06 7.74 10.36
CA LEU A 67 -11.87 8.44 9.37
C LEU A 67 -12.88 9.43 9.99
N GLU A 68 -13.05 9.47 11.32
CA GLU A 68 -13.80 10.54 12.01
C GLU A 68 -13.23 11.95 11.72
N ASN A 69 -11.94 12.04 11.37
CA ASN A 69 -11.36 13.30 10.88
C ASN A 69 -11.79 13.52 9.41
N PRO A 70 -12.49 14.63 9.08
CA PRO A 70 -12.92 14.93 7.71
C PRO A 70 -11.79 14.97 6.68
N ASP A 71 -10.60 15.45 7.06
CA ASP A 71 -9.46 15.51 6.14
C ASP A 71 -8.92 14.11 5.81
N HIS A 72 -8.94 13.18 6.76
CA HIS A 72 -8.57 11.78 6.54
C HIS A 72 -9.63 11.05 5.70
N ALA A 73 -10.91 11.30 5.96
CA ALA A 73 -12.00 10.74 5.16
C ALA A 73 -11.92 11.16 3.68
N ALA A 74 -11.62 12.44 3.43
CA ALA A 74 -11.42 12.94 2.08
C ALA A 74 -10.17 12.33 1.40
N ALA A 75 -9.07 12.21 2.13
CA ALA A 75 -7.86 11.53 1.64
C ALA A 75 -8.12 10.06 1.29
N PHE A 76 -8.86 9.34 2.13
CA PHE A 76 -9.22 7.94 1.89
C PHE A 76 -10.15 7.78 0.69
N ALA A 77 -11.15 8.64 0.53
CA ALA A 77 -12.02 8.65 -0.64
C ALA A 77 -11.23 8.90 -1.94
N HIS A 78 -10.24 9.80 -1.89
CA HIS A 78 -9.32 10.00 -3.02
C HIS A 78 -8.49 8.75 -3.31
N LEU A 79 -7.95 8.11 -2.28
CA LEU A 79 -7.18 6.87 -2.44
C LEU A 79 -8.03 5.73 -3.05
N GLN A 80 -9.30 5.60 -2.65
CA GLN A 80 -10.23 4.65 -3.25
C GLN A 80 -10.46 4.92 -4.74
N GLN A 81 -10.59 6.20 -5.14
CA GLN A 81 -10.68 6.58 -6.56
C GLN A 81 -9.39 6.20 -7.31
N GLN A 82 -8.22 6.43 -6.72
CA GLN A 82 -6.95 6.04 -7.31
C GLN A 82 -6.83 4.52 -7.50
N ALA A 83 -7.22 3.73 -6.50
CA ALA A 83 -7.24 2.28 -6.58
C ALA A 83 -8.17 1.78 -7.70
N ALA A 84 -9.33 2.42 -7.90
CA ALA A 84 -10.27 2.07 -8.96
C ALA A 84 -9.70 2.27 -10.38
N MET A 85 -8.74 3.19 -10.56
CA MET A 85 -8.06 3.39 -11.84
C MET A 85 -7.13 2.23 -12.22
N LYS A 86 -6.78 1.34 -11.27
CA LYS A 86 -5.89 0.18 -11.48
C LYS A 86 -4.52 0.54 -12.09
N VAL A 87 -4.05 1.77 -11.84
CA VAL A 87 -2.72 2.20 -12.26
C VAL A 87 -1.68 1.60 -11.30
N PRO A 88 -0.64 0.91 -11.80
CA PRO A 88 0.40 0.36 -10.95
C PRO A 88 1.09 1.44 -10.10
N ARG A 89 1.25 1.15 -8.81
CA ARG A 89 2.00 1.95 -7.86
C ARG A 89 3.35 1.31 -7.54
N ARG A 90 4.28 2.08 -6.99
CA ARG A 90 5.68 1.64 -6.78
C ARG A 90 6.09 1.82 -5.33
N HIS A 91 6.95 0.94 -4.82
CA HIS A 91 7.47 1.05 -3.43
C HIS A 91 8.17 2.37 -3.12
N VAL A 92 8.76 3.03 -4.11
CA VAL A 92 9.37 4.36 -3.94
C VAL A 92 8.37 5.43 -3.50
N GLU A 93 7.07 5.18 -3.65
CA GLU A 93 5.99 6.11 -3.28
C GLU A 93 5.44 5.83 -1.87
N LEU A 94 5.79 4.70 -1.24
CA LEU A 94 5.22 4.28 0.04
C LEU A 94 5.61 5.23 1.18
N TYR A 95 6.86 5.69 1.24
CA TYR A 95 7.30 6.59 2.31
C TYR A 95 6.49 7.88 2.30
N ASP A 96 6.44 8.57 1.15
CA ASP A 96 5.71 9.83 0.99
C ASP A 96 4.21 9.64 1.25
N THR A 97 3.66 8.52 0.80
CA THR A 97 2.25 8.17 1.04
C THR A 97 1.95 7.94 2.51
N ILE A 98 2.75 7.15 3.22
CA ILE A 98 2.52 6.88 4.65
C ILE A 98 2.55 8.18 5.43
N MET A 99 3.57 9.02 5.20
CA MET A 99 3.70 10.30 5.88
C MET A 99 2.55 11.25 5.53
N GLY A 100 2.17 11.33 4.25
CA GLY A 100 1.07 12.16 3.78
C GLY A 100 -0.29 11.71 4.29
N CYS A 101 -0.56 10.40 4.33
CA CYS A 101 -1.80 9.87 4.89
C CYS A 101 -1.90 10.17 6.39
N LEU A 102 -0.79 10.15 7.14
CA LEU A 102 -0.73 10.57 8.54
C LEU A 102 -0.93 12.08 8.76
N GLY A 103 -0.95 12.89 7.69
CA GLY A 103 -1.13 14.34 7.75
C GLY A 103 0.17 15.13 7.91
N TYR A 104 1.34 14.50 7.75
CA TYR A 104 2.62 15.23 7.74
C TYR A 104 2.84 15.93 6.41
N THR A 105 3.48 17.09 6.47
CA THR A 105 3.97 17.84 5.33
C THR A 105 5.45 18.18 5.55
N SER A 106 6.18 18.41 4.46
CA SER A 106 7.58 18.85 4.52
C SER A 106 7.78 20.03 3.57
N PRO A 107 8.22 21.19 4.08
CA PRO A 107 8.40 22.39 3.27
C PRO A 107 9.66 22.37 2.40
N ASP A 108 10.57 21.42 2.65
CA ASP A 108 11.90 21.32 2.07
C ASP A 108 12.10 20.05 1.22
N GLY A 109 11.01 19.39 0.84
CA GLY A 109 11.04 18.25 -0.08
C GLY A 109 11.39 16.91 0.56
N GLY A 110 11.43 16.83 1.88
CA GLY A 110 11.51 15.58 2.64
C GLY A 110 10.29 14.68 2.47
N ILE A 111 9.17 15.21 1.96
CA ILE A 111 8.02 14.44 1.43
C ILE A 111 7.78 14.92 0.00
N ASN A 112 7.87 14.00 -0.96
CA ASN A 112 7.55 14.28 -2.35
C ASN A 112 6.04 14.19 -2.57
N GLU A 113 5.40 15.34 -2.70
CA GLU A 113 3.95 15.45 -2.90
C GLU A 113 3.42 14.82 -4.20
N ASN A 114 4.29 14.46 -5.15
CA ASN A 114 3.88 13.69 -6.34
C ASN A 114 3.77 12.18 -6.08
N ASN A 115 4.43 11.70 -5.03
CA ASN A 115 4.39 10.31 -4.59
C ASN A 115 3.30 10.04 -3.55
N ASN A 116 2.80 11.08 -2.88
CA ASN A 116 1.79 10.98 -1.83
C ASN A 116 0.40 10.64 -2.39
N TRP A 117 -0.05 9.39 -2.24
CA TRP A 117 -1.37 8.95 -2.73
C TRP A 117 -2.55 9.55 -1.95
N CYS A 118 -2.33 10.03 -0.72
CA CYS A 118 -3.34 10.67 0.11
C CYS A 118 -3.47 12.18 -0.13
N ARG A 119 -2.64 12.76 -1.01
CA ARG A 119 -2.73 14.17 -1.39
C ARG A 119 -4.01 14.42 -2.17
N TRP A 120 -5.00 15.02 -1.53
CA TRP A 120 -6.27 15.37 -2.15
C TRP A 120 -6.48 16.89 -2.32
N LYS A 121 -5.77 17.71 -1.54
CA LYS A 121 -5.68 19.17 -1.71
C LYS A 121 -4.40 19.49 -2.50
N LYS A 122 -4.48 20.50 -3.39
CA LYS A 122 -3.31 21.02 -4.09
C LYS A 122 -2.45 21.86 -3.17
#